data_AF-A0A815GP76-F1
#
_entry.id   AF-A0A815GP76-F1
#
_cell.length_a   1.000
_cell.length_b   1.000
_cell.length_c   1.000
_cell.angle_alpha   90.00
_cell.angle_beta   90.00
_cell.angle_gamma   90.00
#
_symmetry.space_group_name_H-M   'P 1'
#
loop_
_entity.id
_entity.type
_entity.pdbx_description
1 polymer ?
#
loop_
_entity_poly.entity_id
_entity_poly.type
_entity_poly.pdbx_seq_one_letter_code
_entity_poly.pdbx_strand_id
1 'polypeptide(L)'
;MGAFPPTARQKRFLLVIVDYFTRWVELFAIKQTTATHIANILIDEIICRYGAPVYILSDNGPQFISHLFNEICANMGINRKFTANYHPQTNMSERVNRTLKAQIAIYAQRRPGL
;
A
#
# COMPACT_ATOMS: atom_id res chain seq x y z
N MET A 1 -2.72 -1.57 5.14
CA MET A 1 -2.40 -1.89 6.56
C MET A 1 -3.31 -1.10 7.51
N GLY A 2 -3.85 -1.72 8.56
CA GLY A 2 -4.74 -1.08 9.56
C GLY A 2 -5.82 -2.05 10.07
N ALA A 3 -6.89 -1.60 10.74
CA ALA A 3 -7.21 -0.20 11.09
C ALA A 3 -6.44 0.29 12.33
N PHE A 4 -5.89 1.50 12.26
CA PHE A 4 -5.27 2.21 13.38
C PHE A 4 -6.29 3.12 14.07
N PRO A 5 -6.03 3.61 15.30
CA PRO A 5 -6.79 4.72 15.86
C PRO A 5 -6.84 5.90 14.87
N PRO A 6 -8.01 6.53 14.68
CA PRO A 6 -8.15 7.60 13.72
C PRO A 6 -7.38 8.84 14.20
N THR A 7 -6.59 9.41 13.29
CA THR A 7 -6.00 10.76 13.48
C THR A 7 -7.09 11.83 13.58
N ALA A 8 -6.74 13.06 13.98
CA ALA A 8 -7.64 14.23 13.89
C ALA A 8 -8.29 14.41 12.49
N ARG A 9 -7.60 13.99 11.42
CA ARG A 9 -8.12 14.02 10.04
C ARG A 9 -8.79 12.72 9.61
N GLN A 10 -9.18 11.83 10.53
CA GLN A 10 -9.89 10.57 10.29
C GLN A 10 -9.15 9.56 9.38
N LYS A 11 -7.83 9.73 9.17
CA LYS A 11 -7.00 8.72 8.52
C LYS A 11 -6.77 7.57 9.49
N ARG A 12 -7.01 6.34 9.04
CA ARG A 12 -6.95 5.12 9.87
C ARG A 12 -6.26 3.93 9.20
N PHE A 13 -5.80 4.11 7.97
CA PHE A 13 -5.10 3.09 7.19
C PHE A 13 -3.82 3.66 6.62
N LEU A 14 -2.89 2.76 6.33
CA LEU A 14 -1.68 3.03 5.56
C LEU A 14 -1.67 2.16 4.32
N LEU A 15 -1.58 2.79 3.14
CA LEU A 15 -1.12 2.13 1.92
C LEU A 15 0.40 2.15 1.94
N VAL A 16 0.99 0.96 1.81
CA VAL A 16 2.43 0.75 1.85
C VAL A 16 2.82 0.24 0.47
N ILE A 17 3.64 1.00 -0.24
CA ILE A 17 4.19 0.62 -1.55
C ILE A 17 5.68 0.44 -1.38
N VAL A 18 6.18 -0.72 -1.80
CA VAL A 18 7.59 -1.06 -1.67
C VAL A 18 8.12 -1.36 -3.05
N ASP A 19 9.12 -0.60 -3.50
CA ASP A 19 9.89 -0.98 -4.67
C ASP A 19 10.71 -2.23 -4.36
N TYR A 20 10.56 -3.25 -5.20
CA TYR A 20 11.16 -4.55 -4.93
C TYR A 20 12.68 -4.53 -5.06
N PHE A 21 13.22 -3.72 -5.98
CA PHE A 21 14.65 -3.67 -6.28
C PHE A 21 15.41 -2.85 -5.24
N THR A 22 15.06 -1.58 -5.09
CA THR A 22 15.77 -0.63 -4.20
C THR A 22 15.39 -0.78 -2.74
N ARG A 23 14.28 -1.48 -2.44
CA ARG A 23 13.63 -1.50 -1.12
C ARG A 23 13.11 -0.12 -0.67
N TRP A 24 12.94 0.82 -1.59
CA TRP A 24 12.31 2.11 -1.32
C TRP A 24 10.86 1.92 -0.84
N VAL A 25 10.48 2.63 0.23
CA VAL A 25 9.15 2.51 0.84
C VAL A 25 8.44 3.85 0.77
N GLU A 26 7.28 3.87 0.13
CA GLU A 26 6.34 4.99 0.11
C GLU A 26 5.14 4.66 1.01
N LEU A 27 4.74 5.63 1.85
CA LEU A 27 3.68 5.45 2.86
C LEU A 27 2.61 6.53 2.71
N PHE A 28 1.38 6.09 2.46
CA PHE A 28 0.24 6.99 2.33
C PHE A 28 -0.78 6.73 3.43
N ALA A 29 -0.95 7.70 4.31
CA ALA A 29 -2.01 7.66 5.31
C ALA A 29 -3.35 8.00 4.65
N ILE A 30 -4.32 7.07 4.70
CA ILE A 30 -5.60 7.16 3.99
C ILE A 30 -6.78 6.92 4.94
N LYS A 31 -7.93 7.50 4.57
CA LYS A 31 -9.21 7.33 5.28
C LYS A 31 -9.94 6.06 4.86
N GLN A 32 -9.84 5.73 3.57
CA GLN A 32 -10.62 4.68 2.90
C GLN A 32 -9.68 3.78 2.12
N THR A 33 -10.02 2.49 2.00
CA THR A 33 -9.26 1.52 1.21
C THR A 33 -10.02 1.11 -0.05
N THR A 34 -10.80 2.01 -0.64
CA THR A 34 -11.55 1.71 -1.86
C THR A 34 -10.61 1.58 -3.05
N ALA A 35 -10.99 0.76 -4.03
CA ALA A 35 -10.22 0.57 -5.26
C ALA A 35 -9.89 1.89 -5.95
N THR A 36 -10.89 2.77 -6.10
CA THR A 36 -10.73 4.10 -6.73
C THR A 36 -9.71 4.97 -5.98
N HIS A 37 -9.79 5.02 -4.64
CA HIS A 37 -8.87 5.84 -3.88
C HIS A 37 -7.42 5.34 -3.98
N ILE A 38 -7.23 4.02 -3.96
CA ILE A 38 -5.91 3.41 -4.08
C ILE A 38 -5.36 3.54 -5.50
N ALA A 39 -6.21 3.39 -6.52
CA ALA A 39 -5.85 3.62 -7.91
C ALA A 39 -5.36 5.05 -8.16
N ASN A 40 -6.08 6.06 -7.64
CA ASN A 40 -5.66 7.45 -7.79
C ASN A 40 -4.29 7.69 -7.14
N ILE A 41 -4.08 7.19 -5.91
CA ILE A 41 -2.77 7.30 -5.25
C ILE A 41 -1.68 6.60 -6.06
N LEU A 42 -1.94 5.41 -6.60
CA LEU A 42 -0.97 4.70 -7.43
C LEU A 42 -0.59 5.52 -8.68
N ILE A 43 -1.58 6.11 -9.35
CA ILE A 43 -1.33 6.93 -10.55
C ILE A 43 -0.54 8.18 -10.18
N ASP A 44 -1.08 8.98 -9.26
CA ASP A 44 -0.57 10.31 -8.95
C ASP A 44 0.80 10.25 -8.26
N GLU A 45 0.98 9.33 -7.32
CA GLU A 45 2.13 9.32 -6.42
C GLU A 45 3.24 8.34 -6.84
N ILE A 46 2.93 7.39 -7.73
CA ILE A 46 3.92 6.40 -8.19
C ILE A 46 4.12 6.50 -9.69
N ILE A 47 3.07 6.33 -10.49
CA ILE A 47 3.21 6.18 -11.95
C ILE A 47 3.62 7.51 -12.59
N CYS A 48 3.01 8.63 -12.19
CA CYS A 48 3.40 9.96 -12.70
C CYS A 48 4.82 10.36 -12.31
N ARG A 49 5.37 9.82 -11.21
CA ARG A 49 6.71 10.15 -10.70
C ARG A 49 7.82 9.24 -11.24
N TYR A 50 7.54 7.95 -11.35
CA TYR A 50 8.54 6.93 -11.64
C TYR A 50 8.27 6.12 -12.92
N GLY A 51 7.10 6.32 -13.55
CA GLY A 51 6.62 5.50 -14.64
C GLY A 51 5.86 4.26 -14.17
N ALA A 52 5.25 3.55 -15.12
CA ALA A 52 4.50 2.33 -14.84
C ALA A 52 5.45 1.16 -14.51
N PRO A 53 5.24 0.44 -13.39
CA PRO A 53 6.06 -0.72 -13.07
C PRO A 53 5.75 -1.89 -14.01
N VAL A 54 6.74 -2.78 -14.20
CA VAL A 54 6.54 -4.02 -14.99
C VAL A 54 5.48 -4.92 -14.36
N TYR A 55 5.46 -5.00 -13.01
CA TYR A 55 4.41 -5.71 -12.31
C TYR A 55 4.10 -5.11 -10.94
N ILE A 56 2.87 -5.30 -10.48
CA ILE A 56 2.43 -5.04 -9.11
C ILE A 56 2.14 -6.37 -8.43
N LEU A 57 2.78 -6.59 -7.28
CA LEU A 57 2.44 -7.69 -6.38
C LEU A 57 1.57 -7.16 -5.23
N SER A 58 0.38 -7.72 -5.05
CA SER A 58 -0.51 -7.40 -3.92
C SER A 58 -1.08 -8.65 -3.25
N ASP A 59 -1.73 -8.48 -2.10
CA ASP A 59 -2.63 -9.50 -1.57
C ASP A 59 -3.94 -9.56 -2.38
N ASN A 60 -4.80 -10.53 -2.04
CA ASN A 60 -6.15 -10.66 -2.61
C ASN A 60 -7.16 -9.69 -1.98
N GLY A 61 -6.70 -8.54 -1.46
CA GLY A 61 -7.57 -7.51 -0.91
C GLY A 61 -8.59 -7.02 -1.95
N PRO A 62 -9.86 -6.78 -1.59
CA PRO A 62 -10.93 -6.39 -2.52
C PRO A 62 -10.58 -5.21 -3.42
N GLN A 63 -9.86 -4.23 -2.88
CA GLN A 63 -9.37 -3.07 -3.60
C GLN A 63 -8.45 -3.43 -4.77
N PHE A 64 -7.61 -4.44 -4.57
CA PHE A 64 -6.65 -4.85 -5.57
C PHE A 64 -7.36 -5.75 -6.58
N ILE A 65 -8.15 -6.75 -6.17
CA ILE A 65 -8.85 -7.65 -7.11
C ILE A 65 -10.02 -7.00 -7.88
N SER A 66 -10.34 -5.73 -7.61
CA SER A 66 -11.44 -5.02 -8.27
C SER A 66 -11.27 -4.91 -9.80
N HIS A 67 -12.40 -4.83 -10.51
CA HIS A 67 -12.43 -4.58 -11.95
C HIS A 67 -11.70 -3.29 -12.33
N LEU A 68 -11.97 -2.21 -11.60
CA LEU A 68 -11.34 -0.91 -11.83
C LEU A 68 -9.80 -1.01 -11.76
N PHE A 69 -9.28 -1.63 -10.71
CA PHE A 69 -7.83 -1.77 -10.56
C PHE A 69 -7.23 -2.67 -11.64
N ASN A 70 -8.00 -3.67 -12.10
CA ASN A 70 -7.61 -4.50 -13.23
C ASN A 70 -7.47 -3.70 -14.53
N GLU A 71 -8.48 -2.90 -14.87
CA GLU A 71 -8.50 -2.08 -16.10
C GLU A 71 -7.36 -1.06 -16.11
N ILE A 72 -7.12 -0.39 -14.99
CA ILE A 72 -6.03 0.58 -14.86
C ILE A 72 -4.68 -0.07 -15.14
N CYS A 73 -4.40 -1.21 -14.50
CA CYS A 73 -3.17 -1.95 -14.75
C CYS A 73 -3.06 -2.40 -16.21
N ALA A 74 -4.14 -2.92 -16.81
CA ALA A 74 -4.14 -3.35 -18.20
C ALA A 74 -3.83 -2.19 -19.16
N ASN A 75 -4.48 -1.04 -18.97
CA ASN A 75 -4.27 0.17 -19.78
C ASN A 75 -2.84 0.73 -19.66
N MET A 76 -2.19 0.49 -18.52
CA MET A 76 -0.81 0.93 -18.26
C MET A 76 0.25 -0.14 -18.58
N GLY A 77 -0.16 -1.31 -19.09
CA GLY A 77 0.76 -2.42 -19.40
C GLY A 77 1.37 -3.08 -18.15
N ILE A 78 0.74 -2.93 -16.98
CA ILE A 78 1.24 -3.45 -15.70
C ILE A 78 0.75 -4.87 -15.49
N ASN A 79 1.69 -5.81 -15.31
CA ASN A 79 1.34 -7.19 -14.96
C ASN A 79 0.93 -7.29 -13.49
N ARG A 80 -0.20 -7.95 -13.22
CA ARG A 80 -0.71 -8.10 -11.86
C ARG A 80 -0.35 -9.47 -11.31
N LYS A 81 0.28 -9.49 -10.15
CA LYS A 81 0.59 -10.70 -9.40
C LYS A 81 -0.09 -10.64 -8.04
N PHE A 82 -0.59 -11.78 -7.58
CA PHE A 82 -1.15 -11.89 -6.24
C PHE A 82 -0.29 -12.81 -5.39
N THR A 83 -0.11 -12.45 -4.13
CA THR A 83 0.61 -13.30 -3.19
C THR A 83 -0.21 -14.56 -2.91
N ALA A 84 0.34 -15.74 -3.21
CA ALA A 84 -0.16 -16.96 -2.59
C ALA A 84 0.34 -17.04 -1.14
N ASN A 85 -0.36 -17.82 -0.31
CA ASN A 85 0.15 -18.18 1.02
C ASN A 85 1.53 -18.82 0.82
N TYR A 86 2.59 -18.24 1.38
CA TYR A 86 4.02 -18.56 1.17
C TYR A 86 4.65 -18.11 -0.17
N HIS A 87 4.94 -16.80 -0.30
CA HIS A 87 5.91 -16.29 -1.29
C HIS A 87 7.01 -15.45 -0.59
N PRO A 88 8.28 -15.51 -1.03
CA PRO A 88 9.37 -14.71 -0.46
C PRO A 88 9.10 -13.20 -0.50
N GLN A 89 8.34 -12.72 -1.48
CA GLN A 89 7.97 -11.31 -1.62
C GLN A 89 6.93 -10.88 -0.57
N THR A 90 6.02 -11.77 -0.18
CA THR A 90 5.09 -11.55 0.96
C THR A 90 5.87 -11.36 2.26
N ASN A 91 6.93 -12.15 2.47
CA ASN A 91 7.79 -11.98 3.64
C ASN A 91 8.43 -10.58 3.70
N MET A 92 8.75 -9.97 2.55
CA MET A 92 9.33 -8.62 2.52
C MET A 92 8.30 -7.57 2.92
N SER A 93 7.11 -7.57 2.32
CA SER A 93 6.05 -6.62 2.67
C SER A 93 5.59 -6.81 4.13
N GLU A 94 5.50 -8.05 4.61
CA GLU A 94 5.19 -8.34 6.01
C GLU A 94 6.25 -7.82 6.99
N ARG A 95 7.54 -7.97 6.68
CA ARG A 95 8.64 -7.42 7.51
C ARG A 95 8.58 -5.90 7.59
N VAL A 96 8.37 -5.24 6.44
CA VAL A 96 8.18 -3.78 6.38
C VAL A 96 6.96 -3.37 7.21
N ASN A 97 5.81 -4.00 6.99
CA ASN A 97 4.58 -3.73 7.73
C ASN A 97 4.75 -3.94 9.24
N ARG A 98 5.46 -4.99 9.66
CA ARG A 98 5.73 -5.28 11.08
C ARG A 98 6.59 -4.18 11.72
N THR A 99 7.66 -3.78 11.04
CA THR A 99 8.56 -2.72 11.50
C THR A 99 7.82 -1.39 11.63
N LEU A 100 7.03 -1.03 10.61
CA LEU A 100 6.24 0.20 10.61
C LEU A 100 5.19 0.22 11.71
N LYS A 101 4.45 -0.88 11.94
CA LYS A 101 3.49 -0.97 13.04
C LYS A 101 4.15 -0.71 14.39
N ALA A 102 5.31 -1.33 14.64
CA ALA A 102 6.05 -1.14 15.89
C ALA A 102 6.49 0.32 16.07
N GLN A 103 7.06 0.93 15.03
CA GLN A 103 7.50 2.33 15.06
C GLN A 103 6.33 3.30 15.29
N ILE A 104 5.20 3.10 14.59
CA ILE A 104 4.00 3.92 14.76
C ILE A 104 3.46 3.81 16.18
N ALA A 105 3.41 2.60 16.75
CA ALA A 105 2.96 2.38 18.12
C ALA A 105 3.84 3.11 19.15
N ILE A 106 5.16 3.01 19.01
CA ILE A 106 6.12 3.71 19.88
C ILE A 106 5.94 5.23 19.76
N TYR A 107 5.83 5.74 18.54
CA TYR A 107 5.67 7.17 18.31
C TYR A 107 4.35 7.71 18.89
N ALA A 108 3.24 6.99 18.69
CA ALA A 108 1.93 7.38 19.22
C ALA A 108 1.90 7.39 20.76
N GLN A 109 2.56 6.43 21.41
CA GLN A 109 2.68 6.41 22.88
C GLN A 109 3.49 7.60 23.43
N ARG A 110 4.47 8.09 22.68
CA ARG A 110 5.31 9.24 23.09
C ARG A 110 4.62 10.59 22.90
N ARG A 111 3.53 10.66 22.12
CA ARG A 111 2.75 11.89 21.88
C ARG A 111 1.25 11.59 21.92
N PRO A 112 0.67 11.35 23.11
CA PRO A 112 -0.77 11.17 23.23
C PRO A 112 -1.48 12.48 22.85
N GLY A 113 -2.27 12.48 21.76
CA GLY A 113 -3.09 13.63 21.34
C GLY A 113 -3.04 14.03 19.85
N LEU A 114 -2.32 13.29 19.00
CA LEU A 114 -2.39 13.39 17.53
C LEU A 114 -3.37 12.38 16.92
#